data_AF-A0A1W1XYX0-F1
#
_entry.id   AF-A0A1W1XYX0-F1
#
_cell.length_a   1.000
_cell.length_b   1.000
_cell.length_c   1.000
_cell.angle_alpha   90.00
_cell.angle_beta   90.00
_cell.angle_gamma   90.00
#
_symmetry.space_group_name_H-M   'P 1'
#
loop_
_entity.id
_entity.type
_entity.pdbx_description
1 polymer ?
#
loop_
_entity_poly.entity_id
_entity_poly.type
_entity_poly.pdbx_seq_one_letter_code
_entity_poly.pdbx_strand_id
1 'polypeptide(L)'
;MTTQCQRLVRTALLLSTMLFAAPLYAAEQFYAATFGITIDASGNLVGFRATGVMDPRDKNRTILNIPLPAEYVAAAKAQVLRKHYQPQLENGKPKEFFTWMFYVPSQPDRADLDPVRSH
;
A
#
# COMPACT_ATOMS: atom_id res chain seq x y z
N MET A 1 6.82 -58.19 -51.71
CA MET A 1 5.65 -58.10 -50.80
C MET A 1 6.16 -58.26 -49.38
N THR A 2 6.36 -57.15 -48.68
CA THR A 2 6.60 -57.11 -47.22
C THR A 2 6.08 -55.79 -46.71
N THR A 3 4.80 -55.80 -46.37
CA THR A 3 4.07 -54.77 -45.66
C THR A 3 4.54 -54.79 -44.20
N GLN A 4 5.16 -53.74 -43.67
CA GLN A 4 4.99 -53.41 -42.24
C GLN A 4 5.57 -52.04 -41.86
N CYS A 5 4.64 -51.12 -41.59
CA CYS A 5 4.68 -50.23 -40.43
C CYS A 5 5.92 -49.32 -40.33
N GLN A 6 5.95 -48.16 -41.00
CA GLN A 6 5.34 -46.92 -40.46
C GLN A 6 5.37 -46.79 -38.92
N ARG A 7 6.51 -46.98 -38.25
CA ARG A 7 6.61 -46.72 -36.80
C ARG A 7 7.97 -46.18 -36.34
N LEU A 8 8.62 -45.29 -37.08
CA LEU A 8 9.87 -44.68 -36.61
C LEU A 8 9.99 -43.17 -36.94
N VAL A 9 8.91 -42.40 -36.84
CA VAL A 9 8.94 -40.92 -36.97
C VAL A 9 8.16 -40.22 -35.83
N ARG A 10 8.02 -40.84 -34.65
CA ARG A 10 7.25 -40.26 -33.53
C ARG A 10 8.00 -40.15 -32.21
N THR A 11 9.32 -39.99 -32.25
CA THR A 11 10.15 -39.80 -31.05
C THR A 11 10.95 -38.50 -31.12
N ALA A 12 10.26 -37.41 -31.46
CA ALA A 12 10.84 -36.06 -31.45
C ALA A 12 9.82 -35.05 -30.92
N LEU A 13 9.16 -35.31 -29.78
CA LEU A 13 8.32 -34.30 -29.13
C LEU A 13 7.94 -34.61 -27.66
N LEU A 14 8.89 -34.99 -26.82
CA LEU A 14 8.72 -35.03 -25.36
C LEU A 14 10.11 -34.65 -24.81
N LEU A 15 10.39 -33.44 -24.30
CA LEU A 15 9.82 -32.91 -23.07
C LEU A 15 10.32 -31.44 -22.93
N SER A 16 9.84 -30.53 -23.77
CA SER A 16 10.00 -29.10 -23.50
C SER A 16 8.83 -28.62 -22.64
N THR A 17 9.13 -27.66 -21.76
CA THR A 17 8.23 -26.89 -20.88
C THR A 17 7.81 -27.53 -19.56
N MET A 18 8.74 -27.55 -18.60
CA MET A 18 8.42 -27.15 -17.23
C MET A 18 9.48 -26.16 -16.73
N LEU A 19 9.52 -24.97 -17.34
CA LEU A 19 9.91 -23.80 -16.56
C LEU A 19 8.73 -23.55 -15.60
N PHE A 20 8.82 -24.13 -14.41
CA PHE A 20 8.13 -23.56 -13.27
C PHE A 20 8.79 -22.20 -13.00
N ALA A 21 8.34 -21.17 -13.72
CA ALA A 21 8.44 -19.82 -13.21
C ALA A 21 7.50 -19.77 -12.00
N ALA A 22 8.02 -20.15 -10.83
CA ALA A 22 7.37 -19.79 -9.60
C ALA A 22 7.20 -18.27 -9.65
N PRO A 23 5.98 -17.71 -9.50
CA PRO A 23 5.89 -16.30 -9.21
C PRO A 23 6.67 -16.12 -7.90
N LEU A 24 7.83 -15.45 -7.99
CA LEU A 24 8.44 -14.85 -6.82
C LEU A 24 7.37 -13.88 -6.31
N TYR A 25 6.54 -14.35 -5.38
CA TYR A 25 5.63 -13.51 -4.61
C TYR A 25 6.52 -12.56 -3.81
N ALA A 26 6.93 -11.46 -4.44
CA ALA A 26 7.52 -10.35 -3.74
C ALA A 26 6.48 -9.90 -2.72
N ALA A 27 6.87 -9.88 -1.44
CA ALA A 27 5.99 -9.41 -0.38
C ALA A 27 5.49 -8.00 -0.77
N GLU A 28 4.17 -7.78 -0.70
CA GLU A 28 3.58 -6.50 -1.05
C GLU A 28 4.24 -5.40 -0.21
N GLN A 29 4.80 -4.41 -0.91
CA GLN A 29 5.49 -3.31 -0.27
C GLN A 29 4.44 -2.35 0.29
N PHE A 30 4.48 -2.13 1.60
CA PHE A 30 3.63 -1.16 2.26
C PHE A 30 4.47 -0.19 3.07
N TYR A 31 3.96 1.03 3.20
CA TYR A 31 4.60 2.14 3.89
C TYR A 31 3.67 2.73 4.92
N ALA A 32 4.21 3.42 5.92
CA ALA A 32 3.44 4.28 6.80
C ALA A 32 3.56 5.72 6.31
N ALA A 33 2.47 6.26 5.78
CA ALA A 33 2.37 7.68 5.43
C ALA A 33 1.86 8.47 6.64
N THR A 34 2.63 9.47 7.07
CA THR A 34 2.28 10.33 8.20
C THR A 34 1.59 11.59 7.73
N PHE A 35 0.53 11.99 8.43
CA PHE A 35 -0.27 13.17 8.14
C PHE A 35 -0.37 14.08 9.36
N GLY A 36 -0.14 15.37 9.14
CA GLY A 36 -0.47 16.44 10.07
C GLY A 36 -1.95 16.80 9.91
N ILE A 37 -2.67 16.84 11.02
CA ILE A 37 -4.11 17.10 11.10
C ILE A 37 -4.35 18.24 12.07
N THR A 38 -5.14 19.22 11.65
CA THR A 38 -5.64 20.28 12.52
C THR A 38 -7.16 20.29 12.49
N ILE A 39 -7.76 20.09 13.65
CA ILE A 39 -9.21 20.16 13.86
C ILE A 39 -9.52 21.42 14.67
N ASP A 40 -10.44 22.25 14.19
CA ASP A 40 -10.85 23.45 14.89
C ASP A 40 -11.70 23.16 16.15
N ALA A 41 -11.99 24.18 16.96
CA ALA A 41 -12.78 24.01 18.18
C ALA A 41 -14.22 23.54 17.92
N SER A 42 -14.72 23.62 16.68
CA SER A 42 -16.03 23.15 16.26
C SER A 42 -16.01 21.72 15.71
N GLY A 43 -14.84 21.08 15.66
CA GLY A 43 -14.69 19.72 15.14
C GLY A 43 -14.48 19.63 13.63
N ASN A 44 -14.23 20.75 12.93
CA ASN A 44 -13.99 20.74 11.49
C ASN A 44 -12.51 20.53 11.18
N LEU A 45 -12.24 19.77 10.12
CA LEU A 45 -10.90 19.62 9.57
C LEU A 45 -10.48 20.91 8.84
N VAL A 46 -9.53 21.64 9.41
CA VAL A 46 -9.00 22.90 8.87
C VAL A 46 -7.56 22.79 8.35
N GLY A 47 -6.85 21.72 8.70
CA GLY A 47 -5.51 21.43 8.20
C GLY A 47 -5.32 19.94 7.93
N PHE A 48 -4.77 19.62 6.75
CA PHE A 48 -4.43 18.25 6.37
C PHE A 48 -3.24 18.26 5.40
N ARG A 49 -2.12 17.66 5.80
CA ARG A 49 -0.91 17.58 4.97
C ARG A 49 -0.15 16.28 5.19
N ALA A 50 0.42 15.72 4.14
CA ALA A 50 1.40 14.64 4.28
C ALA A 50 2.72 15.21 4.81
N THR A 51 3.36 14.51 5.74
CA THR A 51 4.62 14.96 6.36
C THR A 51 5.80 14.06 6.04
N GLY A 52 5.55 12.82 5.64
CA GLY A 52 6.58 11.87 5.27
C GLY A 52 6.04 10.47 5.11
N VAL A 53 6.84 9.63 4.48
CA VAL A 53 6.58 8.20 4.29
C VAL A 53 7.75 7.44 4.91
N MET A 54 7.48 6.36 5.63
CA MET A 54 8.52 5.51 6.22
C MET A 54 8.21 4.03 5.97
N ASP A 55 9.24 3.20 6.01
CA ASP A 55 9.03 1.76 6.14
C ASP A 55 8.62 1.47 7.59
N PRO A 56 7.42 0.95 7.86
CA PRO A 56 6.97 0.65 9.22
C PRO A 56 7.80 -0.44 9.91
N ARG A 57 8.62 -1.19 9.15
CA ARG A 57 9.54 -2.22 9.65
C ARG A 57 10.91 -1.63 10.00
N ASP A 58 11.23 -0.44 9.51
CA ASP A 58 12.48 0.26 9.83
C ASP A 58 12.43 0.82 11.26
N LYS A 59 13.24 0.23 12.14
CA LYS A 59 13.36 0.66 13.54
C LYS A 59 13.95 2.06 13.68
N ASN A 60 14.72 2.51 12.69
CA ASN A 60 15.34 3.84 12.69
C ASN A 60 14.36 4.93 12.23
N ARG A 61 13.19 4.56 11.72
CA ARG A 61 12.12 5.47 11.27
C ARG A 61 12.64 6.46 10.21
N THR A 62 13.46 5.97 9.30
CA THR A 62 14.01 6.78 8.22
C THR A 62 12.88 7.29 7.33
N ILE A 63 12.87 8.59 7.07
CA ILE A 63 11.92 9.17 6.11
C ILE A 63 12.38 8.83 4.70
N LEU A 64 11.48 8.22 3.94
CA LEU A 64 11.65 7.85 2.56
C LEU A 64 11.09 8.95 1.65
N ASN A 65 11.80 9.25 0.57
CA ASN A 65 11.34 10.17 -0.46
C ASN A 65 10.42 9.44 -1.46
N ILE A 66 9.24 9.05 -0.99
CA ILE A 66 8.22 8.36 -1.80
C ILE A 66 7.09 9.35 -2.08
N PRO A 67 6.80 9.67 -3.34
CA PRO A 67 5.68 10.53 -3.67
C PRO A 67 4.36 9.81 -3.35
N LEU A 68 3.47 10.49 -2.64
CA LEU A 68 2.11 10.02 -2.42
C LEU A 68 1.21 10.52 -3.57
N PRO A 69 0.54 9.61 -4.29
CA PRO A 69 -0.44 9.99 -5.31
C PRO A 69 -1.57 10.85 -4.72
N ALA A 70 -2.11 11.77 -5.52
CA ALA A 70 -3.18 12.66 -5.07
C ALA A 70 -4.44 11.88 -4.62
N GLU A 71 -4.75 10.77 -5.30
CA GLU A 71 -5.82 9.84 -4.95
C GLU A 71 -5.64 9.22 -3.57
N TYR A 72 -4.41 8.84 -3.19
CA TYR A 72 -4.12 8.32 -1.85
C TYR A 72 -4.31 9.40 -0.78
N VAL A 73 -3.83 10.62 -1.05
CA VAL A 73 -4.00 11.76 -0.14
C VAL A 73 -5.49 12.09 0.05
N ALA A 74 -6.29 12.00 -1.02
CA ALA A 74 -7.74 12.17 -0.95
C ALA A 74 -8.41 11.06 -0.13
N ALA A 75 -8.04 9.80 -0.35
CA ALA A 75 -8.53 8.66 0.42
C ALA A 75 -8.19 8.79 1.92
N ALA A 76 -6.95 9.18 2.24
CA ALA A 76 -6.50 9.42 3.61
C ALA A 76 -7.29 10.57 4.27
N LYS A 77 -7.54 11.66 3.55
CA LYS A 77 -8.40 12.75 4.05
C LYS A 77 -9.81 12.27 4.35
N ALA A 78 -10.40 11.44 3.48
CA ALA A 78 -11.70 10.84 3.73
C ALA A 78 -11.69 9.94 4.98
N GLN A 79 -10.63 9.17 5.23
CA GLN A 79 -10.48 8.41 6.48
C GLN A 79 -10.50 9.31 7.72
N VAL A 80 -9.73 10.41 7.70
CA VAL A 80 -9.70 11.38 8.82
C VAL A 80 -11.09 11.90 9.12
N LEU A 81 -11.84 12.30 8.08
CA LEU A 81 -13.20 12.82 8.24
C LEU A 81 -14.15 11.78 8.85
N ARG A 82 -14.05 10.50 8.46
CA ARG A 82 -14.86 9.40 9.02
C ARG A 82 -14.53 9.08 10.48
N LYS A 83 -13.30 9.34 10.92
CA LYS A 83 -12.86 9.04 12.29
C LYS A 83 -13.36 10.05 13.33
N HIS A 84 -13.87 11.21 12.91
CA HIS A 84 -14.36 12.27 13.80
C HIS A 84 -13.39 12.58 14.95
N TYR A 85 -12.12 12.86 14.61
CA TYR A 85 -11.11 13.20 15.61
C TYR A 85 -11.54 14.40 16.45
N GLN A 86 -11.27 14.33 17.74
CA GLN A 86 -11.52 15.43 18.66
C GLN A 86 -10.50 16.57 18.44
N PRO A 87 -10.90 17.83 18.63
CA PRO A 87 -9.98 18.96 18.57
C PRO A 87 -8.86 18.81 19.60
N GLN A 88 -7.62 18.96 19.15
CA GLN A 88 -6.49 19.15 20.06
C GLN A 88 -6.21 20.64 20.16
N LEU A 89 -6.29 21.20 21.36
CA LEU A 89 -6.11 22.63 21.60
C LEU A 89 -4.87 22.89 22.45
N GLU A 90 -4.15 23.97 22.14
CA GLU A 90 -3.06 24.50 22.95
C GLU A 90 -3.30 25.99 23.15
N ASN A 91 -3.45 26.40 24.41
CA ASN A 91 -3.83 27.77 24.79
C ASN A 91 -5.11 28.26 24.07
N GLY A 92 -6.10 27.37 23.92
CA GLY A 92 -7.38 27.68 23.27
C GLY A 92 -7.34 27.74 21.74
N LYS A 93 -6.19 27.44 21.10
CA LYS A 93 -6.05 27.44 19.64
C LYS A 93 -5.90 26.01 19.10
N PRO A 94 -6.40 25.72 17.89
CA PRO A 94 -6.18 24.44 17.24
C PRO A 94 -4.69 24.10 17.13
N LYS A 95 -4.31 22.92 17.62
CA LYS A 95 -2.97 22.36 17.56
C LYS A 95 -2.96 21.23 16.54
N GLU A 96 -1.93 21.23 15.70
CA GLU A 96 -1.69 20.13 14.79
C GLU A 96 -1.26 18.87 15.56
N PHE A 97 -1.85 17.73 15.21
CA PHE A 97 -1.43 16.42 15.68
C PHE A 97 -1.15 15.49 14.50
N PHE A 98 -0.46 14.38 14.77
CA PHE A 98 -0.01 13.47 13.74
C PHE A 98 -0.72 12.12 13.84
N THR A 99 -1.11 11.59 12.68
CA THR A 99 -1.54 10.20 12.54
C THR A 99 -0.82 9.56 11.36
N TRP A 100 -0.86 8.25 11.26
CA TRP A 100 -0.31 7.52 10.15
C TRP A 100 -1.33 6.55 9.56
N MET A 101 -1.22 6.31 8.27
CA MET A 101 -2.04 5.36 7.51
C MET A 101 -1.15 4.55 6.59
N PHE A 102 -1.53 3.30 6.32
CA PHE A 102 -0.75 2.44 5.44
C PHE A 102 -0.98 2.78 3.98
N TYR A 103 0.13 2.99 3.27
CA TYR A 103 0.17 3.21 1.83
C TYR A 103 0.70 1.97 1.13
N VAL A 104 -0.06 1.50 0.14
CA VAL A 104 0.30 0.38 -0.72
C VAL A 104 0.30 0.88 -2.16
N PRO A 105 1.45 0.96 -2.84
CA PRO A 105 1.53 1.53 -4.19
C PRO A 105 0.65 0.84 -5.24
N SER A 106 0.36 -0.46 -5.06
CA SER A 106 -0.58 -1.23 -5.89
C SER A 106 -2.05 -0.88 -5.66
N GLN A 107 -2.38 -0.16 -4.59
CA GLN A 107 -3.75 0.22 -4.20
C GLN A 107 -3.79 1.71 -3.82
N PRO A 108 -3.48 2.63 -4.75
CA PRO A 108 -3.25 4.03 -4.42
C PRO A 108 -4.52 4.79 -4.01
N ASP A 109 -5.71 4.23 -4.21
CA ASP A 109 -6.99 4.80 -3.80
C ASP A 109 -7.44 4.34 -2.39
N ARG A 110 -6.62 3.57 -1.67
CA ARG A 110 -6.94 2.97 -0.37
C ARG A 110 -6.05 3.50 0.74
N ALA A 111 -6.66 4.01 1.82
CA ALA A 111 -5.98 4.44 3.06
C ALA A 111 -6.59 3.82 4.33
N ASP A 112 -7.53 2.88 4.18
CA ASP A 112 -8.19 2.10 5.22
C ASP A 112 -7.53 0.75 5.48
N LEU A 113 -6.40 0.48 4.84
CA LEU A 113 -5.72 -0.81 4.94
C LEU A 113 -5.18 -1.04 6.36
N ASP A 114 -5.42 -2.24 6.88
CA ASP A 114 -4.84 -2.76 8.13
C ASP A 114 -3.98 -3.99 7.79
N PRO A 115 -2.65 -3.92 7.93
CA PRO A 115 -1.73 -4.99 7.54
C PRO A 115 -1.85 -6.24 8.42
N VAL A 116 -2.61 -6.18 9.52
CA VAL A 116 -2.89 -7.35 10.37
C VAL A 116 -4.09 -8.16 9.84
N ARG A 117 -4.93 -7.58 8.96
CA ARG A 117 -6.16 -8.19 8.45
C ARG A 117 -6.16 -8.51 6.95
N SER A 118 -5.02 -8.37 6.27
CA SER A 118 -4.85 -8.80 4.89
C SER A 118 -4.58 -10.32 4.82
N HIS A 119 -5.63 -11.12 5.01
CA HIS A 119 -5.65 -12.57 4.81
C HIS A 119 -6.93 -12.98 4.09
#